data_AF-A0AAN6BR29-F1
#
_entry.id   AF-A0AAN6BR29-F1
#
_cell.length_a   1.000
_cell.length_b   1.000
_cell.length_c   1.000
_cell.angle_alpha   90.00
_cell.angle_beta   90.00
_cell.angle_gamma   90.00
#
_symmetry.space_group_name_H-M   'P 1'
#
loop_
_entity.id
_entity.type
_entity.pdbx_description
1 polymer ?
#
loop_
_entity_poly.entity_id
_entity_poly.type
_entity_poly.pdbx_seq_one_letter_code
_entity_poly.pdbx_strand_id
1 'polypeptide(L)'
;MEQPFRPSHSHRRLYSISEEITPADDQILRHGGTSSSLERLPSRLQQSKRSSVDLRQQIENLVYENSYLKGELQWQKESNQALLQLQERMFQIFHDMEDALVQVTTGLEEAKRGYLSLWGVNPEDGNAGDKGGMI
;
A
#
# COMPACT_ATOMS: atom_id res chain seq x y z
N MET A 1 40.88 -24.08 -35.34
CA MET A 1 41.11 -24.07 -33.89
C MET A 1 40.15 -23.07 -33.29
N GLU A 2 38.95 -23.50 -32.91
CA GLU A 2 37.95 -22.63 -32.28
C GLU A 2 38.12 -22.66 -30.76
N GLN A 3 38.31 -21.50 -30.15
CA GLN A 3 38.32 -21.36 -28.70
C GLN A 3 36.87 -21.26 -28.20
N PRO A 4 36.47 -21.99 -27.15
CA PRO A 4 35.13 -21.85 -26.61
C PRO A 4 35.03 -20.59 -25.74
N PHE A 5 34.05 -19.75 -26.08
CA PHE A 5 33.57 -18.64 -25.25
C PHE A 5 33.15 -19.17 -23.88
N ARG A 6 33.85 -18.78 -22.81
CA ARG A 6 33.38 -18.95 -21.44
C ARG A 6 32.57 -17.72 -21.04
N PRO A 7 31.28 -17.84 -20.71
CA PRO A 7 30.56 -16.75 -20.08
C PRO A 7 31.12 -16.53 -18.67
N SER A 8 31.86 -15.43 -18.50
CA SER A 8 32.25 -14.92 -17.20
C SER A 8 30.99 -14.57 -16.42
N HIS A 9 30.60 -15.46 -15.50
CA HIS A 9 29.58 -15.15 -14.51
C HIS A 9 30.20 -14.15 -13.55
N SER A 10 30.04 -12.86 -13.86
CA SER A 10 30.29 -11.81 -12.89
C SER A 10 29.32 -12.05 -11.74
N HIS A 11 29.85 -12.56 -10.62
CA HIS A 11 29.11 -12.62 -9.36
C HIS A 11 28.72 -11.20 -8.99
N ARG A 12 27.53 -10.79 -9.44
CA ARG A 12 26.87 -9.57 -8.99
C ARG A 12 26.70 -9.76 -7.48
N ARG A 13 27.60 -9.18 -6.69
CA ARG A 13 27.49 -9.18 -5.24
C ARG A 13 26.13 -8.58 -4.93
N LEU A 14 25.20 -9.43 -4.50
CA LEU A 14 23.94 -8.99 -3.96
C LEU A 14 24.29 -8.08 -2.78
N TYR A 15 23.73 -6.87 -2.77
CA TYR A 15 23.92 -5.94 -1.67
C TYR A 15 23.62 -6.66 -0.36
N SER A 16 24.51 -6.56 0.63
CA SER A 16 24.25 -7.09 1.96
C SER A 16 23.06 -6.31 2.52
N ILE A 17 21.97 -7.03 2.83
CA ILE A 17 20.82 -6.47 3.55
C ILE A 17 21.37 -5.88 4.84
N SER A 18 21.07 -4.60 5.12
CA SER A 18 21.56 -3.91 6.33
C SER A 18 21.28 -4.77 7.57
N GLU A 19 22.33 -5.13 8.28
CA GLU A 19 22.35 -6.20 9.30
C GLU A 19 21.95 -5.71 10.69
N GLU A 20 21.50 -4.46 10.79
CA GLU A 20 21.30 -3.76 12.07
C GLU A 20 19.86 -3.92 12.57
N ILE A 21 19.72 -4.37 13.82
CA ILE A 21 18.45 -4.30 14.55
C ILE A 21 18.12 -2.83 14.75
N THR A 22 17.00 -2.41 14.18
CA THR A 22 16.53 -1.04 14.28
C THR A 22 15.66 -0.85 15.53
N PRO A 23 15.47 0.39 16.03
CA PRO A 23 14.50 0.66 17.09
C PRO A 23 13.06 0.23 16.75
N ALA A 24 12.72 0.15 15.46
CA ALA A 24 11.43 -0.38 15.02
C ALA A 24 11.31 -1.88 15.30
N ASP A 25 12.40 -2.64 15.15
CA ASP A 25 12.43 -4.08 15.50
C ASP A 25 12.19 -4.30 17.00
N ASP A 26 12.77 -3.44 17.87
CA ASP A 26 12.51 -3.49 19.31
C ASP A 26 11.03 -3.22 19.63
N GLN A 27 10.41 -2.24 18.97
CA GLN A 27 8.98 -1.97 19.13
C GLN A 27 8.12 -3.15 18.68
N ILE A 28 8.42 -3.73 17.51
CA ILE A 28 7.72 -4.91 16.99
C ILE A 28 7.78 -6.06 18.01
N LEU A 29 8.97 -6.32 18.57
CA LEU A 29 9.17 -7.36 19.58
C LEU A 29 8.36 -7.08 20.86
N ARG A 30 8.33 -5.84 21.34
CA ARG A 30 7.54 -5.45 22.54
C ARG A 30 6.05 -5.68 22.37
N HIS A 31 5.54 -5.59 21.14
CA HIS A 31 4.14 -5.86 20.82
C HIS A 31 3.88 -7.33 20.47
N GLY A 32 4.83 -8.24 20.72
CA GLY A 32 4.73 -9.67 20.45
C GLY A 32 4.86 -10.03 18.98
N GLY A 33 5.26 -9.07 18.14
CA GLY A 33 5.58 -9.30 16.75
C GLY A 33 7.01 -9.79 16.55
N THR A 34 7.31 -10.14 15.31
CA THR A 34 8.65 -10.52 14.87
C THR A 34 8.93 -9.83 13.55
N SER A 35 10.20 -9.46 13.33
CA SER A 35 10.66 -8.86 12.08
C SER A 35 11.65 -9.78 11.40
N SER A 36 11.86 -9.59 10.10
CA SER A 36 12.80 -10.42 9.35
C SER A 36 14.25 -10.28 9.83
N SER A 37 14.61 -9.14 10.42
CA SER A 37 15.88 -8.96 11.11
C SER A 37 15.95 -9.83 12.37
N LEU A 38 14.88 -9.87 13.18
CA LEU A 38 14.82 -10.66 14.41
C LEU A 38 14.84 -12.17 14.15
N GLU A 39 14.10 -12.65 13.15
CA GLU A 39 14.04 -14.10 12.83
C GLU A 39 15.36 -14.66 12.31
N ARG A 40 16.19 -13.83 11.68
CA ARG A 40 17.49 -14.25 11.13
C ARG A 40 18.63 -14.19 12.14
N LEU A 41 18.46 -13.49 13.26
CA LEU A 41 19.48 -13.34 14.30
C LEU A 41 20.03 -14.66 14.85
N PRO A 42 19.21 -15.69 15.18
CA PRO A 42 19.72 -16.93 15.74
C PRO A 42 20.70 -17.63 14.79
N SER A 43 20.34 -17.73 13.51
CA SER A 43 21.18 -18.32 12.47
C SER A 43 22.49 -17.55 12.30
N ARG A 44 22.44 -16.21 12.33
CA ARG A 44 23.63 -15.34 12.24
C ARG A 44 24.54 -15.46 13.46
N LEU A 45 23.96 -15.49 14.66
CA LEU A 45 24.68 -15.63 15.92
C LEU A 45 25.36 -17.00 16.02
N GLN A 46 24.78 -18.03 15.42
CA GLN A 46 25.45 -19.33 15.27
C GLN A 46 26.60 -19.30 14.27
N GLN A 47 26.50 -18.52 13.18
CA GLN A 47 27.57 -18.37 12.19
C GLN A 47 28.77 -17.62 12.77
N SER A 48 28.56 -16.52 13.50
CA SER A 48 29.66 -15.72 14.08
C SER A 48 30.49 -16.48 15.13
N LYS A 49 29.88 -17.48 15.77
CA LYS A 49 30.54 -18.34 16.77
C LYS A 49 31.40 -19.46 16.18
N ARG A 50 31.34 -19.73 14.87
CA ARG A 50 32.05 -20.84 14.23
C ARG A 50 33.35 -20.34 13.58
N SER A 51 34.49 -20.86 14.03
CA SER A 51 35.83 -20.44 13.60
C SER A 51 36.33 -21.12 12.31
N SER A 52 35.62 -22.11 11.77
CA SER A 52 36.01 -22.80 10.53
C SER A 52 34.79 -23.15 9.67
N VAL A 53 34.90 -22.89 8.36
CA VAL A 53 33.78 -22.95 7.44
C VAL A 53 33.69 -24.32 6.78
N ASP A 54 32.86 -25.21 7.34
CA ASP A 54 32.46 -26.46 6.67
C ASP A 54 31.61 -26.14 5.43
N LEU A 55 32.01 -26.65 4.26
CA LEU A 55 31.31 -26.46 2.98
C LEU A 55 29.88 -27.00 3.02
N ARG A 56 29.65 -28.11 3.71
CA ARG A 56 28.30 -28.69 3.84
C ARG A 56 27.38 -27.72 4.58
N GLN A 57 27.87 -27.15 5.67
CA GLN A 57 27.12 -26.16 6.44
C GLN A 57 26.84 -24.88 5.63
N GLN A 58 27.77 -24.44 4.78
CA GLN A 58 27.53 -23.28 3.90
C GLN A 58 26.36 -23.56 2.95
N ILE A 59 26.30 -24.75 2.36
CA ILE A 59 25.20 -25.14 1.47
C ILE A 59 23.88 -25.15 2.23
N GLU A 60 23.84 -25.77 3.42
CA GLU A 60 22.64 -25.79 4.26
C GLU A 60 22.17 -24.37 4.63
N ASN A 61 23.10 -23.49 5.00
CA ASN A 61 22.80 -22.09 5.31
C ASN A 61 22.26 -21.35 4.08
N LEU A 62 22.85 -21.54 2.90
CA LEU A 62 22.40 -20.91 1.66
C LEU A 62 21.01 -21.40 1.25
N VAL A 63 20.71 -22.68 1.43
CA VAL A 63 19.38 -23.25 1.17
C VAL A 63 18.35 -22.65 2.12
N TYR A 64 18.68 -22.51 3.40
CA TYR A 64 17.82 -21.84 4.38
C TYR A 64 17.55 -20.39 4.00
N GLU A 65 18.60 -19.59 3.75
CA GLU A 65 18.47 -18.18 3.37
C GLU A 65 17.70 -18.01 2.05
N ASN A 66 17.93 -18.87 1.06
CA ASN A 66 17.19 -18.81 -0.20
C ASN A 66 15.70 -19.10 0.00
N SER A 67 15.38 -20.08 0.83
CA SER A 67 13.99 -20.43 1.16
C SER A 67 13.30 -19.31 1.93
N TYR A 68 14.01 -18.72 2.89
CA TYR A 68 13.55 -17.58 3.67
C TYR A 68 13.25 -16.37 2.78
N LEU A 69 14.21 -15.97 1.93
CA LEU A 69 14.05 -14.84 1.03
C LEU A 69 12.92 -15.03 0.01
N LYS A 70 12.66 -16.27 -0.42
CA LYS A 70 11.51 -16.59 -1.27
C LYS A 70 10.19 -16.41 -0.52
N GLY A 71 10.13 -16.85 0.74
CA GLY A 71 8.98 -16.61 1.62
C GLY A 71 8.70 -15.12 1.81
N GLU A 72 9.74 -14.36 2.12
CA GLU A 72 9.66 -12.90 2.28
C GLU A 72 9.15 -12.21 1.01
N LEU A 73 9.71 -12.58 -0.14
CA LEU A 73 9.29 -12.01 -1.42
C LEU A 73 7.83 -12.35 -1.76
N GLN A 74 7.39 -13.56 -1.43
CA GLN A 74 5.99 -13.97 -1.60
C GLN A 74 5.07 -13.18 -0.66
N TRP A 75 5.43 -13.08 0.62
CA TRP A 75 4.68 -12.29 1.59
C TRP A 75 4.57 -10.82 1.18
N GLN A 76 5.67 -10.23 0.69
CA GLN A 76 5.68 -8.85 0.21
C GLN A 76 4.73 -8.67 -1.00
N LYS A 77 4.68 -9.64 -1.92
CA LYS A 77 3.74 -9.60 -3.05
C LYS A 77 2.28 -9.65 -2.57
N GLU A 78 1.97 -10.55 -1.65
CA GLU A 78 0.63 -10.70 -1.09
C GLU A 78 0.19 -9.45 -0.33
N SER A 79 1.09 -8.87 0.48
CA SER A 79 0.85 -7.61 1.19
C SER A 79 0.57 -6.46 0.23
N ASN A 80 1.39 -6.30 -0.81
CA ASN A 80 1.17 -5.27 -1.83
C ASN A 80 -0.16 -5.45 -2.57
N GLN A 81 -0.53 -6.69 -2.88
CA GLN A 81 -1.81 -6.98 -3.51
C GLN A 81 -2.98 -6.62 -2.58
N ALA A 82 -2.89 -6.96 -1.28
CA ALA A 82 -3.91 -6.59 -0.30
C ALA A 82 -4.03 -5.06 -0.15
N LEU A 83 -2.91 -4.33 -0.18
CA LEU A 83 -2.90 -2.87 -0.13
C LEU A 83 -3.56 -2.25 -1.37
N LEU A 84 -3.30 -2.78 -2.57
CA LEU A 84 -3.94 -2.31 -3.80
C LEU A 84 -5.45 -2.55 -3.77
N GLN A 85 -5.90 -3.72 -3.30
CA GLN A 85 -7.32 -4.01 -3.13
C GLN A 85 -7.99 -3.09 -2.10
N LEU A 86 -7.30 -2.78 -1.00
CA LEU A 86 -7.79 -1.83 -0.02
C LEU A 86 -7.93 -0.44 -0.64
N GLN A 87 -6.92 0.01 -1.38
CA GLN A 87 -6.94 1.29 -2.07
C GLN A 87 -8.13 1.40 -3.03
N GLU A 88 -8.36 0.38 -3.86
CA GLU A 88 -9.51 0.32 -4.78
C GLU A 88 -10.84 0.42 -4.03
N ARG A 89 -11.00 -0.34 -2.93
CA ARG A 89 -12.21 -0.27 -2.11
C ARG A 89 -12.43 1.10 -1.50
N MET A 90 -11.38 1.77 -1.03
CA MET A 90 -11.50 3.13 -0.51
C MET A 90 -11.97 4.10 -1.58
N PHE A 91 -11.41 4.02 -2.79
CA PHE A 91 -11.85 4.85 -3.91
C PHE A 91 -13.33 4.65 -4.22
N GLN A 92 -13.80 3.39 -4.25
CA GLN A 92 -15.22 3.11 -4.46
C GLN A 92 -16.08 3.75 -3.37
N ILE A 93 -15.72 3.59 -2.10
CA ILE A 93 -16.48 4.17 -0.98
C ILE A 93 -16.53 5.70 -1.07
N PHE A 94 -15.43 6.34 -1.43
CA PHE A 94 -15.41 7.80 -1.61
C PHE A 94 -16.34 8.22 -2.75
N HIS A 95 -16.34 7.49 -3.87
CA HIS A 95 -17.23 7.79 -4.99
C HIS A 95 -18.71 7.60 -4.62
N ASP A 96 -19.05 6.51 -3.94
CA ASP A 96 -20.41 6.25 -3.46
C ASP A 96 -20.88 7.35 -2.49
N MET A 97 -19.97 7.86 -1.66
CA MET A 97 -20.24 8.97 -0.74
C MET A 97 -20.46 10.29 -1.50
N GLU A 98 -19.66 10.58 -2.52
CA GLU A 98 -19.83 11.75 -3.38
C GLU A 98 -21.20 11.73 -4.08
N ASP A 99 -21.57 10.59 -4.67
CA ASP A 99 -22.87 10.41 -5.32
C ASP A 99 -24.04 10.60 -4.35
N ALA A 100 -23.94 10.04 -3.14
CA ALA A 100 -24.95 10.22 -2.11
C ALA A 100 -25.10 11.69 -1.70
N LEU A 101 -23.99 12.44 -1.58
CA LEU A 101 -24.03 13.87 -1.30
C LEU A 101 -24.71 14.66 -2.43
N VAL A 102 -24.41 14.32 -3.69
CA VAL A 102 -25.08 14.94 -4.84
C VAL A 102 -26.58 14.67 -4.79
N GLN A 103 -27.01 13.44 -4.55
CA GLN A 103 -28.44 13.10 -4.47
C GLN A 103 -29.16 13.81 -3.31
N VAL A 104 -28.51 13.92 -2.15
CA VAL A 104 -29.10 14.63 -1.00
C VAL A 104 -29.22 16.12 -1.28
N THR A 105 -28.22 16.73 -1.92
CA THR A 105 -28.26 18.16 -2.25
C THR A 105 -29.28 18.49 -3.33
N THR A 106 -29.42 17.65 -4.36
CA THR A 106 -30.48 17.83 -5.38
C THR A 106 -31.86 17.66 -4.76
N GLY A 107 -32.07 16.60 -3.96
CA GLY A 107 -33.33 16.37 -3.25
C GLY A 107 -33.70 17.51 -2.30
N LEU A 108 -32.70 18.13 -1.65
CA LEU A 108 -32.91 19.30 -0.78
C LEU A 108 -33.35 20.53 -1.58
N GLU A 109 -32.72 20.81 -2.72
CA GLU A 109 -33.12 21.93 -3.58
C GLU A 109 -34.51 21.72 -4.21
N GLU A 110 -34.85 20.48 -4.58
CA GLU A 110 -36.20 20.12 -5.04
C GLU A 110 -37.24 20.30 -3.93
N ALA A 111 -36.97 19.81 -2.72
CA ALA A 111 -37.85 19.99 -1.56
C ALA A 111 -38.05 21.47 -1.21
N LYS A 112 -36.97 22.25 -1.26
CA LYS A 112 -37.00 23.71 -1.06
C LYS A 112 -37.83 24.41 -2.13
N ARG A 113 -37.67 24.05 -3.41
CA ARG A 113 -38.48 24.61 -4.51
C ARG A 113 -39.95 24.24 -4.34
N GLY A 114 -40.24 22.99 -4.00
CA GLY A 114 -41.60 22.53 -3.67
C GLY A 114 -42.22 23.33 -2.53
N TYR A 115 -41.48 23.53 -1.44
CA TYR A 115 -41.92 24.36 -0.32
C TYR A 115 -42.22 25.79 -0.77
N LEU A 116 -41.29 26.48 -1.43
CA LEU A 116 -41.49 27.86 -1.88
C LEU A 116 -42.70 28.01 -2.83
N SER A 117 -42.94 27.03 -3.70
CA SER A 117 -44.10 27.01 -4.59
C SER A 117 -45.44 26.92 -3.83
N LEU A 118 -45.49 26.14 -2.74
CA LEU A 118 -46.68 26.05 -1.87
C LEU A 118 -46.98 27.38 -1.17
N TRP A 119 -45.95 28.18 -0.90
CA TRP A 119 -46.07 29.51 -0.30
C TRP A 119 -46.30 30.63 -1.31
N GLY A 120 -46.47 30.31 -2.60
CA GLY A 120 -46.73 31.30 -3.66
C GLY A 120 -45.53 32.18 -4.01
N VAL A 121 -44.32 31.80 -3.58
CA VAL A 121 -43.07 32.48 -3.94
C VAL A 121 -42.47 31.73 -5.12
N ASN A 122 -42.75 32.21 -6.34
CA ASN A 122 -42.09 31.69 -7.53
C ASN A 122 -40.70 32.34 -7.67
N PRO A 123 -39.61 31.55 -7.69
CA PRO A 123 -38.26 32.09 -7.86
C PRO A 123 -38.01 32.71 -9.25
N GLU A 124 -38.90 32.46 -10.21
CA GLU A 124 -38.84 32.98 -11.60
C GLU A 124 -39.41 34.40 -11.74
N ASP A 125 -40.19 34.89 -10.76
CA ASP A 125 -40.85 36.21 -10.84
C ASP A 125 -39.90 37.39 -10.50
N GLY A 126 -38.64 37.11 -10.14
CA GLY A 126 -37.64 38.12 -9.79
C GLY A 126 -36.93 38.81 -10.96
N ASN A 127 -37.19 38.42 -12.23
CA ASN A 127 -36.48 38.96 -13.39
C ASN A 127 -37.39 39.59 -14.48
N ALA A 128 -38.69 39.76 -14.19
CA ALA A 128 -39.65 40.37 -15.11
C ALA A 128 -40.24 41.64 -14.50
N GLY A 129 -39.42 42.67 -14.31
CA GLY A 129 -39.84 43.90 -13.64
C GLY A 129 -39.05 45.15 -14.00
N ASP A 130 -38.49 45.26 -15.20
CA ASP A 130 -38.08 46.57 -15.74
C ASP A 130 -38.17 46.61 -17.27
N LYS A 131 -39.39 46.50 -17.79
CA LYS A 131 -39.71 47.02 -19.11
C LYS A 131 -41.10 47.64 -19.12
N GLY A 132 -41.11 48.98 -19.10
CA GLY A 132 -42.07 49.74 -19.89
C GLY A 132 -43.20 50.42 -19.14
N GLY A 133 -42.99 51.70 -18.84
CA GLY A 133 -43.91 52.75 -19.28
C GLY A 133 -44.89 53.28 -18.23
N MET A 134 -44.66 54.53 -17.80
CA MET A 134 -45.74 55.50 -17.64
C MET A 134 -45.24 56.90 -18.00
N ILE A 135 -45.79 57.37 -19.14
CA ILE A 135 -46.35 58.71 -19.44
C ILE A 135 -45.59 59.96 -18.98
#